data_AF-A0A7K5VQJ1-F1
#
_entry.id   AF-A0A7K5VQJ1-F1
#
_cell.length_a   1.000
_cell.length_b   1.000
_cell.length_c   1.000
_cell.angle_alpha   90.00
_cell.angle_beta   90.00
_cell.angle_gamma   90.00
#
_symmetry.space_group_name_H-M   'P 1'
#
loop_
_entity.id
_entity.type
_entity.pdbx_description
1 polymer ?
#
loop_
_entity_poly.entity_id
_entity_poly.type
_entity_poly.pdbx_seq_one_letter_code
_entity_poly.pdbx_strand_id
1 'polypeptide(L)'
;WVLLLRKGYQERDAAPRVAVVTKVKGAVAAEAAGRRLWDAADLTWPPQGENVIFLVTNFVATIQQAQGTCPESPSVLDGMCTEDADCPVGSTVVHGNGIKTGKCLMFNATHSTCEIYGWCPVENGTLPRKLLLAEAENFTLFIKNTVHFTKFNFSKCNTLQTTDPSYFKSCTYDPVFNPSCPVFRVRDMVEAAGENFGDLALLGGSIRVLIEWNCNLDHAAAQCQPQYSFSLQDTRYNFRTASYYWGSQRQLYRNLLKLYGIRFDLSVHGQAGKFSIVPTAVSFGTSIAFFGAATMVCDLVLLYLDAKADLYWKEKFEE
;
A
#
# COMPACT_ATOMS: atom_id res chain seq x y z
N TRP A 1 9.42 22.17 -28.75
CA TRP A 1 9.03 21.77 -27.37
C TRP A 1 7.60 21.24 -27.28
N VAL A 2 6.58 22.07 -27.57
CA VAL A 2 5.14 21.72 -27.38
C VAL A 2 4.71 20.47 -28.16
N LEU A 3 5.03 20.39 -29.45
CA LEU A 3 4.65 19.23 -30.28
C LEU A 3 5.41 17.96 -29.89
N LEU A 4 6.75 17.99 -29.84
CA LEU A 4 7.55 16.77 -29.66
C LEU A 4 7.69 16.32 -28.20
N LEU A 5 8.06 17.23 -27.28
CA LEU A 5 8.39 16.86 -25.89
C LEU A 5 7.13 16.78 -25.01
N ARG A 6 6.20 17.71 -25.20
CA ARG A 6 4.88 17.64 -24.53
C ARG A 6 3.87 16.79 -25.29
N LYS A 7 4.22 16.25 -26.47
CA LYS A 7 3.31 15.44 -27.31
C LYS A 7 1.97 16.14 -27.56
N GLY A 8 1.99 17.43 -27.88
CA GLY A 8 0.78 18.25 -28.09
C GLY A 8 -0.11 17.77 -29.25
N TYR A 9 0.42 16.90 -30.12
CA TYR A 9 -0.33 16.24 -31.19
C TYR A 9 -1.16 15.04 -30.71
N GLN A 10 -0.97 14.60 -29.46
CA GLN A 10 -1.69 13.46 -28.89
C GLN A 10 -2.87 13.93 -28.07
N GLU A 11 -3.97 13.23 -28.25
CA GLU A 11 -5.03 13.22 -27.28
C GLU A 11 -4.64 12.29 -26.11
N ARG A 12 -5.04 12.64 -24.89
CA ARG A 12 -4.65 11.93 -23.67
C ARG A 12 -5.87 11.37 -22.94
N ASP A 13 -5.67 10.20 -22.34
CA ASP A 13 -6.58 9.57 -21.37
C ASP A 13 -5.77 9.28 -20.10
N ALA A 14 -6.14 9.90 -18.98
CA ALA A 14 -5.42 9.83 -17.70
C ALA A 14 -6.22 9.12 -16.59
N ALA A 15 -7.39 8.57 -16.93
CA ALA A 15 -8.28 7.91 -15.97
C ALA A 15 -8.67 6.52 -16.47
N PRO A 16 -7.71 5.58 -16.61
CA PRO A 16 -8.03 4.22 -17.01
C PRO A 16 -8.90 3.53 -15.96
N ARG A 17 -9.74 2.60 -16.41
CA ARG A 17 -10.34 1.61 -15.54
C ARG A 17 -9.27 0.59 -15.16
N VAL A 18 -9.21 0.25 -13.88
CA VAL A 18 -8.19 -0.64 -13.33
C VAL A 18 -8.85 -1.84 -12.67
N ALA A 19 -8.27 -3.02 -12.88
CA ALA A 19 -8.54 -4.20 -12.09
C ALA A 19 -7.22 -4.77 -11.56
N VAL A 20 -7.19 -5.10 -10.26
CA VAL A 20 -6.03 -5.70 -9.59
C VAL A 20 -6.49 -6.97 -8.90
N VAL A 21 -5.71 -8.03 -9.06
CA VAL A 21 -5.88 -9.30 -8.34
C VAL A 21 -4.54 -9.67 -7.75
N THR A 22 -4.52 -9.92 -6.45
CA THR A 22 -3.31 -10.32 -5.73
C THR A 22 -3.43 -11.74 -5.19
N LYS A 23 -2.31 -12.46 -5.15
CA LYS A 23 -2.26 -13.80 -4.56
C LYS A 23 -0.90 -14.07 -3.97
N VAL A 24 -0.86 -14.42 -2.68
CA VAL A 24 0.38 -14.81 -2.01
C VAL A 24 0.54 -16.32 -2.07
N LYS A 25 1.79 -16.78 -2.18
CA LYS A 25 2.19 -18.18 -2.01
C LYS A 25 3.41 -18.26 -1.10
N GLY A 26 3.34 -19.19 -0.17
CA GLY A 26 4.39 -19.47 0.80
C GLY A 26 3.84 -20.35 1.92
N ALA A 27 4.73 -21.02 2.62
CA ALA A 27 4.42 -21.73 3.85
C ALA A 27 5.63 -21.71 4.78
N VAL A 28 5.39 -21.67 6.08
CA VAL A 28 6.42 -21.60 7.11
C VAL A 28 6.00 -22.44 8.31
N ALA A 29 6.95 -23.18 8.88
CA ALA A 29 6.76 -23.83 10.17
C ALA A 29 7.25 -22.90 11.28
N ALA A 30 6.38 -22.59 12.25
CA ALA A 30 6.73 -21.75 13.39
C ALA A 30 6.35 -22.43 14.71
N GLU A 31 7.20 -22.28 15.71
CA GLU A 31 7.04 -22.85 17.06
C GLU A 31 6.46 -21.83 18.04
N ALA A 32 5.44 -21.08 17.62
CA ALA A 32 4.84 -20.03 18.45
C ALA A 32 3.75 -20.55 19.42
N ALA A 33 3.21 -21.74 19.17
CA ALA A 33 2.17 -22.40 19.98
C ALA A 33 2.19 -23.93 19.75
N GLY A 34 3.39 -24.51 19.66
CA GLY A 34 3.65 -25.83 19.07
C GLY A 34 4.11 -25.71 17.62
N ARG A 35 4.81 -26.74 17.10
CA ARG A 35 5.28 -26.78 15.71
C ARG A 35 4.08 -26.92 14.77
N ARG A 36 3.59 -25.80 14.26
CA ARG A 36 2.47 -25.72 13.30
C ARG A 36 2.97 -25.17 11.97
N LEU A 37 2.44 -25.72 10.88
CA LEU A 37 2.59 -25.17 9.54
C LEU A 37 1.58 -24.04 9.35
N TRP A 38 2.07 -22.91 8.86
CA TRP A 38 1.31 -21.73 8.48
C TRP A 38 1.46 -21.53 6.99
N ASP A 39 0.35 -21.37 6.28
CA ASP A 39 0.35 -21.15 4.84
C ASP A 39 -0.20 -19.76 4.47
N ALA A 40 -0.35 -19.50 3.17
CA ALA A 40 -0.90 -18.23 2.70
C ALA A 40 -2.32 -17.96 3.22
N ALA A 41 -3.16 -18.97 3.45
CA ALA A 41 -4.52 -18.78 3.94
C ALA A 41 -4.52 -18.35 5.43
N ASP A 42 -3.55 -18.83 6.20
CA ASP A 42 -3.40 -18.41 7.61
C ASP A 42 -2.72 -17.03 7.75
N LEU A 43 -1.80 -16.70 6.83
CA LEU A 43 -0.90 -15.55 6.98
C LEU A 43 -1.31 -14.31 6.16
N THR A 44 -2.39 -14.37 5.37
CA THR A 44 -2.82 -13.24 4.55
C THR A 44 -4.19 -12.70 4.90
N TRP A 45 -4.30 -11.37 4.83
CA TRP A 45 -5.56 -10.67 5.09
C TRP A 45 -5.71 -9.41 4.22
N PRO A 46 -6.90 -9.10 3.68
CA PRO A 46 -8.04 -9.99 3.52
C PRO A 46 -7.71 -11.13 2.53
N PRO A 47 -8.30 -12.33 2.69
CA PRO A 47 -7.98 -13.49 1.85
C PRO A 47 -8.45 -13.34 0.40
N GLN A 48 -9.38 -12.41 0.13
CA GLN A 48 -9.91 -12.16 -1.21
C GLN A 48 -8.86 -11.60 -2.18
N GLY A 49 -7.84 -10.90 -1.68
CA GLY A 49 -6.75 -10.34 -2.49
C GLY A 49 -7.24 -9.26 -3.45
N GLU A 50 -7.14 -8.00 -3.04
CA GLU A 50 -7.52 -6.84 -3.86
C GLU A 50 -6.34 -5.84 -3.94
N ASN A 51 -6.64 -4.55 -3.81
CA ASN A 51 -5.65 -3.47 -3.82
C ASN A 51 -4.85 -3.39 -2.51
N VAL A 52 -5.27 -4.09 -1.46
CA VAL A 52 -4.59 -4.11 -0.16
C VAL A 52 -4.43 -5.55 0.26
N ILE A 53 -3.21 -5.92 0.65
CA ILE A 53 -2.92 -7.22 1.23
C ILE A 53 -1.98 -7.06 2.42
N PHE A 54 -2.25 -7.79 3.48
CA PHE A 54 -1.45 -7.83 4.68
C PHE A 54 -0.84 -9.22 4.82
N LEU A 55 0.47 -9.28 4.97
CA LEU A 55 1.23 -10.49 5.22
C LEU A 55 1.71 -10.49 6.68
N VAL A 56 1.24 -11.47 7.46
CA VAL A 56 1.65 -11.67 8.84
C VAL A 56 3.11 -12.14 8.88
N THR A 57 3.94 -11.45 9.66
CA THR A 57 5.35 -11.78 9.87
C THR A 57 5.67 -12.10 11.33
N ASN A 58 4.89 -11.56 12.27
CA ASN A 58 5.01 -11.84 13.68
C ASN A 58 3.63 -11.78 14.35
N PHE A 59 3.45 -12.46 15.48
CA PHE A 59 2.18 -12.40 16.20
C PHE A 59 2.33 -12.74 17.67
N VAL A 60 1.36 -12.28 18.45
CA VAL A 60 1.16 -12.66 19.86
C VAL A 60 -0.19 -13.37 19.95
N ALA A 61 -0.17 -14.60 20.46
CA ALA A 61 -1.36 -15.42 20.63
C ALA A 61 -1.78 -15.46 22.10
N THR A 62 -3.07 -15.22 22.36
CA THR A 62 -3.70 -15.44 23.66
C THR A 62 -4.83 -16.43 23.44
N ILE A 63 -4.54 -17.71 23.72
CA ILE A 63 -5.46 -18.82 23.46
C ILE A 63 -6.42 -19.05 24.62
N GLN A 64 -7.55 -19.70 24.33
CA GLN A 64 -8.52 -20.14 25.33
C GLN A 64 -9.05 -19.02 26.22
N GLN A 65 -9.25 -17.81 25.67
CA GLN A 65 -9.94 -16.76 26.39
C GLN A 65 -11.40 -17.15 26.61
N ALA A 66 -11.89 -16.98 27.83
CA ALA A 66 -13.30 -17.14 28.19
C ALA A 66 -13.81 -15.85 28.84
N GLN A 67 -15.12 -15.62 28.79
CA GLN A 67 -15.71 -14.54 29.57
C GLN A 67 -15.66 -14.88 31.06
N GLY A 68 -15.07 -13.97 31.84
CA GLY A 68 -14.89 -14.15 33.28
C GLY A 68 -14.25 -12.92 33.91
N THR A 69 -13.77 -13.08 35.14
CA THR A 69 -13.01 -12.04 35.84
C THR A 69 -11.52 -12.39 35.88
N CYS A 70 -10.68 -11.39 35.65
CA CYS A 70 -9.23 -11.50 35.73
C CYS A 70 -8.61 -10.13 35.96
N PRO A 71 -7.37 -10.05 36.48
CA PRO A 71 -6.66 -8.77 36.57
C PRO A 71 -6.34 -8.23 35.17
N GLU A 72 -6.43 -6.91 35.00
CA GLU A 72 -6.07 -6.20 33.77
C GLU A 72 -4.54 -6.26 33.48
N SER A 73 -4.15 -6.00 32.23
CA SER A 73 -2.74 -5.95 31.85
C SER A 73 -2.04 -4.74 32.50
N PRO A 74 -0.83 -4.91 33.09
CA PRO A 74 -0.04 -3.80 33.62
C PRO A 74 0.38 -2.76 32.56
N SER A 75 0.21 -3.09 31.27
CA SER A 75 0.47 -2.15 30.17
C SER A 75 -0.61 -1.07 30.05
N VAL A 76 -1.76 -1.24 30.71
CA VAL A 76 -2.89 -0.31 30.68
C VAL A 76 -2.84 0.57 31.93
N LEU A 77 -2.52 1.85 31.73
CA LEU A 77 -2.29 2.78 32.84
C LEU A 77 -3.53 2.98 33.72
N ASP A 78 -4.72 3.10 33.13
CA ASP A 78 -6.00 3.24 33.85
C ASP A 78 -6.41 1.94 34.59
N GLY A 79 -5.72 0.83 34.29
CA GLY A 79 -5.89 -0.44 34.98
C GLY A 79 -5.02 -0.60 36.22
N MET A 80 -4.02 0.27 36.45
CA MET A 80 -3.16 0.18 37.63
C MET A 80 -3.88 0.67 38.88
N CYS A 81 -3.69 -0.03 40.00
CA CYS A 81 -4.32 0.32 41.27
C CYS A 81 -3.37 0.04 42.44
N THR A 82 -3.62 0.69 43.56
CA THR A 82 -2.97 0.39 44.85
C THR A 82 -3.95 -0.14 45.87
N GLU A 83 -5.20 0.34 45.80
CA GLU A 83 -6.30 -0.07 46.66
C GLU A 83 -7.59 -0.30 45.86
N ASP A 84 -8.56 -1.01 46.45
CA ASP A 84 -9.84 -1.32 45.80
C ASP A 84 -10.62 -0.05 45.40
N ALA A 85 -10.43 1.06 46.11
CA ALA A 85 -11.06 2.34 45.82
C ALA A 85 -10.65 2.94 44.46
N ASP A 86 -9.46 2.59 43.95
CA ASP A 86 -8.96 3.01 42.64
C ASP A 86 -9.74 2.34 41.48
N CYS A 87 -10.53 1.31 41.78
CA CYS A 87 -11.22 0.48 40.79
C CYS A 87 -12.76 0.66 40.88
N PRO A 88 -13.35 1.79 40.46
CA PRO A 88 -14.78 2.03 40.61
C PRO A 88 -15.61 1.00 39.81
N VAL A 89 -16.51 0.31 40.53
CA VAL A 89 -17.34 -0.78 39.98
C VAL A 89 -18.16 -0.30 38.78
N GLY A 90 -18.15 -1.07 37.70
CA GLY A 90 -18.96 -0.80 36.50
C GLY A 90 -18.34 0.22 35.55
N SER A 91 -17.21 0.83 35.89
CA SER A 91 -16.47 1.69 34.96
C SER A 91 -15.69 0.87 33.94
N THR A 92 -15.68 1.31 32.68
CA THR A 92 -14.83 0.72 31.64
C THR A 92 -13.39 1.18 31.80
N VAL A 93 -12.42 0.28 31.64
CA VAL A 93 -11.01 0.67 31.62
C VAL A 93 -10.69 1.42 30.32
N VAL A 94 -10.19 2.65 30.40
CA VAL A 94 -9.82 3.46 29.24
C VAL A 94 -8.63 2.81 28.53
N HIS A 95 -8.79 2.53 27.22
CA HIS A 95 -7.83 1.74 26.43
C HIS A 95 -7.55 0.32 26.97
N GLY A 96 -8.41 -0.21 27.85
CA GLY A 96 -8.29 -1.53 28.43
C GLY A 96 -9.15 -2.60 27.75
N ASN A 97 -9.28 -3.73 28.43
CA ASN A 97 -9.86 -4.96 27.89
C ASN A 97 -11.22 -5.35 28.49
N GLY A 98 -11.73 -4.59 29.48
CA GLY A 98 -12.98 -4.92 30.16
C GLY A 98 -13.52 -3.84 31.12
N ILE A 99 -14.42 -4.27 32.00
CA ILE A 99 -15.15 -3.43 32.96
C ILE A 99 -14.64 -3.72 34.38
N LYS A 100 -14.28 -2.71 35.15
CA LYS A 100 -13.75 -2.85 36.53
C LYS A 100 -14.81 -3.44 37.46
N THR A 101 -14.43 -4.44 38.27
CA THR A 101 -15.34 -5.14 39.20
C THR A 101 -15.37 -4.55 40.60
N GLY A 102 -14.42 -3.67 40.97
CA GLY A 102 -14.31 -3.12 42.32
C GLY A 102 -13.07 -3.53 43.10
N LYS A 103 -12.26 -4.46 42.58
CA LYS A 103 -11.15 -5.05 43.33
C LYS A 103 -9.81 -4.73 42.69
N CYS A 104 -8.81 -4.45 43.51
CA CYS A 104 -7.42 -4.33 43.12
C CYS A 104 -6.69 -5.65 43.39
N LEU A 105 -6.16 -6.28 42.34
CA LEU A 105 -5.46 -7.56 42.45
C LEU A 105 -3.99 -7.41 42.09
N MET A 106 -3.12 -8.12 42.81
CA MET A 106 -1.72 -8.24 42.45
C MET A 106 -1.61 -9.03 41.14
N PHE A 107 -1.17 -8.39 40.05
CA PHE A 107 -0.91 -9.06 38.78
C PHE A 107 0.40 -9.84 38.84
N ASN A 108 1.45 -9.18 39.34
CA ASN A 108 2.79 -9.72 39.57
C ASN A 108 3.33 -9.19 40.90
N ALA A 109 4.48 -9.69 41.37
CA ALA A 109 5.09 -9.25 42.64
C ALA A 109 5.31 -7.73 42.78
N THR A 110 5.36 -7.00 41.66
CA THR A 110 5.63 -5.55 41.60
C THR A 110 4.47 -4.68 41.12
N HIS A 111 3.44 -5.27 40.50
CA HIS A 111 2.37 -4.50 39.86
C HIS A 111 1.00 -5.03 40.30
N SER A 112 0.13 -4.09 40.66
CA SER A 112 -1.27 -4.34 41.00
C SER A 112 -2.18 -3.67 39.98
N THR A 113 -3.22 -4.38 39.58
CA THR A 113 -4.16 -3.95 38.55
C THR A 113 -5.59 -4.29 38.95
N CYS A 114 -6.54 -3.48 38.51
CA CYS A 114 -7.95 -3.72 38.75
C CYS A 114 -8.39 -5.07 38.16
N GLU A 115 -9.21 -5.80 38.91
CA GLU A 115 -9.98 -6.92 38.37
C GLU A 115 -11.03 -6.39 37.39
N ILE A 116 -11.07 -7.00 36.22
CA ILE A 116 -12.01 -6.67 35.15
C ILE A 116 -12.88 -7.87 34.80
N TYR A 117 -14.11 -7.60 34.37
CA TYR A 117 -14.95 -8.55 33.66
C TYR A 117 -14.76 -8.38 32.15
N GLY A 118 -14.31 -9.45 31.48
CA GLY A 118 -13.94 -9.40 30.07
C GLY A 118 -13.48 -10.75 29.53
N TRP A 119 -12.71 -10.72 28.43
CA TRP A 119 -12.07 -11.92 27.87
C TRP A 119 -10.78 -12.25 28.63
N CYS A 120 -10.83 -13.30 29.43
CA CYS A 120 -9.78 -13.70 30.35
C CYS A 120 -9.13 -15.03 29.92
N PRO A 121 -7.79 -15.17 30.03
CA PRO A 121 -6.83 -14.16 30.50
C PRO A 121 -6.62 -13.03 29.48
N VAL A 122 -6.27 -11.83 29.96
CA VAL A 122 -5.91 -10.68 29.11
C VAL A 122 -4.59 -10.92 28.35
N GLU A 123 -4.38 -10.18 27.26
CA GLU A 123 -3.13 -10.22 26.50
C GLU A 123 -1.96 -9.76 27.39
N ASN A 124 -1.07 -10.70 27.74
CA ASN A 124 0.12 -10.47 28.58
C ASN A 124 1.44 -10.63 27.80
N GLY A 125 1.37 -10.77 26.48
CA GLY A 125 2.54 -11.07 25.66
C GLY A 125 3.35 -9.82 25.31
N THR A 126 4.58 -9.73 25.80
CA THR A 126 5.61 -8.90 25.15
C THR A 126 5.89 -9.47 23.76
N LEU A 127 5.93 -8.62 22.75
CA LEU A 127 6.28 -9.02 21.39
C LEU A 127 7.57 -9.87 21.41
N PRO A 128 7.59 -11.08 20.82
CA PRO A 128 8.78 -11.88 20.75
C PRO A 128 9.89 -11.10 20.03
N ARG A 129 11.06 -10.98 20.66
CA ARG A 129 12.24 -10.34 20.04
C ARG A 129 12.76 -11.11 18.82
N LYS A 130 12.41 -12.40 18.71
CA LYS A 130 12.73 -13.25 17.56
C LYS A 130 11.55 -13.24 16.60
N LEU A 131 11.87 -13.03 15.32
CA LEU A 131 10.89 -13.14 14.24
C LEU A 131 10.38 -14.58 14.13
N LEU A 132 9.08 -14.77 14.35
CA LEU A 132 8.45 -16.09 14.33
C LEU A 132 8.32 -16.68 12.91
N LEU A 133 8.15 -15.82 11.90
CA LEU A 133 7.89 -16.20 10.52
C LEU A 133 8.99 -15.65 9.59
N ALA A 134 10.26 -15.93 9.90
CA ALA A 134 11.39 -15.42 9.12
C ALA A 134 11.37 -15.85 7.64
N GLU A 135 10.85 -17.04 7.34
CA GLU A 135 10.69 -17.54 5.97
C GLU A 135 9.68 -16.75 5.13
N ALA A 136 8.91 -15.84 5.74
CA ALA A 136 8.01 -14.95 5.00
C ALA A 136 8.77 -14.01 4.04
N GLU A 137 10.09 -13.81 4.21
CA GLU A 137 10.91 -13.07 3.22
C GLU A 137 10.91 -13.77 1.84
N ASN A 138 10.80 -15.09 1.84
CA ASN A 138 10.85 -15.95 0.65
C ASN A 138 9.48 -16.15 0.01
N PHE A 139 8.44 -15.54 0.57
CA PHE A 139 7.10 -15.65 0.01
C PHE A 139 7.01 -14.86 -1.29
N THR A 140 6.09 -15.29 -2.13
CA THR A 140 5.87 -14.68 -3.44
C THR A 140 4.48 -14.05 -3.48
N LEU A 141 4.43 -12.80 -3.94
CA LEU A 141 3.21 -12.06 -4.22
C LEU A 141 3.02 -12.00 -5.74
N PHE A 142 1.98 -12.66 -6.22
CA PHE A 142 1.52 -12.55 -7.60
C PHE A 142 0.59 -11.35 -7.72
N ILE A 143 0.92 -10.41 -8.60
CA ILE A 143 0.13 -9.21 -8.89
C ILE A 143 -0.31 -9.25 -10.34
N LYS A 144 -1.61 -9.46 -10.58
CA LYS A 144 -2.22 -9.31 -11.90
C LYS A 144 -2.92 -7.96 -11.97
N ASN A 145 -2.48 -7.12 -12.88
CA ASN A 145 -3.05 -5.81 -13.10
C ASN A 145 -3.47 -5.64 -14.56
N THR A 146 -4.72 -5.24 -14.76
CA THR A 146 -5.29 -4.91 -16.06
C THR A 146 -5.72 -3.45 -16.07
N VAL A 147 -5.28 -2.70 -17.07
CA VAL A 147 -5.71 -1.33 -17.34
C VAL A 147 -6.55 -1.28 -18.62
N HIS A 148 -7.57 -0.43 -18.62
CA HIS A 148 -8.40 -0.17 -19.78
C HIS A 148 -8.63 1.33 -19.95
N PHE A 149 -8.06 1.89 -21.01
CA PHE A 149 -8.23 3.27 -21.43
C PHE A 149 -9.47 3.36 -22.31
N THR A 150 -10.58 3.82 -21.72
CA THR A 150 -11.90 3.84 -22.35
C THR A 150 -11.91 4.72 -23.58
N LYS A 151 -11.16 5.83 -23.55
CA LYS A 151 -11.11 6.80 -24.65
C LYS A 151 -10.57 6.22 -25.95
N PHE A 152 -9.62 5.29 -25.84
CA PHE A 152 -8.96 4.67 -26.98
C PHE A 152 -9.38 3.21 -27.21
N ASN A 153 -10.31 2.70 -26.39
CA ASN A 153 -10.71 1.30 -26.33
C ASN A 153 -9.49 0.35 -26.27
N PHE A 154 -8.49 0.72 -25.47
CA PHE A 154 -7.23 -0.01 -25.36
C PHE A 154 -7.15 -0.68 -23.99
N SER A 155 -6.96 -2.00 -23.96
CA SER A 155 -6.72 -2.75 -22.72
C SER A 155 -5.35 -3.43 -22.74
N LYS A 156 -4.71 -3.46 -21.58
CA LYS A 156 -3.42 -4.12 -21.40
C LYS A 156 -3.35 -4.75 -20.02
N CYS A 157 -2.75 -5.93 -19.95
CA CYS A 157 -2.44 -6.63 -18.71
C CYS A 157 -0.92 -6.64 -18.53
N ASN A 158 -0.45 -6.55 -17.29
CA ASN A 158 0.98 -6.62 -16.97
C ASN A 158 1.60 -7.99 -17.29
N THR A 159 0.79 -9.04 -17.26
CA THR A 159 1.24 -10.41 -17.53
C THR A 159 1.56 -10.61 -19.01
N LEU A 160 2.71 -11.23 -19.29
CA LEU A 160 3.05 -11.69 -20.63
C LEU A 160 1.97 -12.65 -21.17
N GLN A 161 1.54 -12.45 -22.41
CA GLN A 161 0.70 -13.43 -23.12
C GLN A 161 1.59 -14.56 -23.62
N THR A 162 1.70 -15.64 -22.86
CA THR A 162 2.51 -16.81 -23.19
C THR A 162 1.65 -18.08 -23.18
N THR A 163 1.98 -19.03 -24.05
CA THR A 163 1.40 -20.38 -24.08
C THR A 163 2.10 -21.33 -23.13
N ASP A 164 3.23 -20.93 -22.54
CA ASP A 164 4.01 -21.74 -21.61
C ASP A 164 3.38 -21.72 -20.20
N PRO A 165 2.86 -22.86 -19.69
CA PRO A 165 2.28 -22.95 -18.36
C PRO A 165 3.33 -22.94 -17.23
N SER A 166 4.62 -23.07 -17.56
CA SER A 166 5.72 -23.10 -16.61
C SER A 166 6.28 -21.71 -16.30
N TYR A 167 6.16 -20.75 -17.22
CA TYR A 167 6.68 -19.38 -17.07
C TYR A 167 6.26 -18.73 -15.74
N PHE A 168 4.96 -18.70 -15.43
CA PHE A 168 4.46 -18.08 -14.19
C PHE A 168 4.79 -18.87 -12.91
N LYS A 169 5.32 -20.09 -13.03
CA LYS A 169 5.73 -20.91 -11.89
C LYS A 169 7.19 -20.69 -11.51
N SER A 170 8.03 -20.26 -12.45
CA SER A 170 9.48 -20.10 -12.26
C SER A 170 9.96 -18.66 -12.35
N CYS A 171 9.23 -17.76 -13.00
CA CYS A 171 9.67 -16.38 -13.15
C CYS A 171 9.64 -15.65 -11.80
N THR A 172 10.60 -14.76 -11.60
CA THR A 172 10.61 -13.74 -10.54
C THR A 172 10.82 -12.39 -11.21
N TYR A 173 10.07 -11.38 -10.77
CA TYR A 173 10.15 -10.03 -11.29
C TYR A 173 11.55 -9.47 -11.06
N ASP A 174 12.10 -8.89 -12.13
CA ASP A 174 13.31 -8.09 -12.09
C ASP A 174 13.16 -6.95 -13.10
N PRO A 175 13.47 -5.70 -12.74
CA PRO A 175 13.25 -4.54 -13.61
C PRO A 175 14.06 -4.58 -14.92
N VAL A 176 15.17 -5.33 -14.95
CA VAL A 176 16.08 -5.44 -16.11
C VAL A 176 15.90 -6.77 -16.83
N PHE A 177 15.96 -7.88 -16.10
CA PHE A 177 15.97 -9.22 -16.67
C PHE A 177 14.56 -9.74 -17.00
N ASN A 178 13.58 -9.49 -16.13
CA ASN A 178 12.23 -10.05 -16.23
C ASN A 178 11.11 -9.02 -15.90
N PRO A 179 11.03 -7.88 -16.61
CA PRO A 179 10.12 -6.79 -16.25
C PRO A 179 8.63 -7.14 -16.43
N SER A 180 8.31 -8.17 -17.21
CA SER A 180 6.93 -8.63 -17.45
C SER A 180 6.51 -9.80 -16.55
N CYS A 181 7.35 -10.22 -15.59
CA CYS A 181 6.96 -11.25 -14.63
C CYS A 181 6.09 -10.65 -13.51
N PRO A 182 4.89 -11.19 -13.25
CA PRO A 182 3.97 -10.66 -12.22
C PRO A 182 4.24 -11.20 -10.81
N VAL A 183 5.32 -11.96 -10.60
CA VAL A 183 5.63 -12.65 -9.33
C VAL A 183 6.76 -11.91 -8.62
N PHE A 184 6.45 -11.34 -7.47
CA PHE A 184 7.39 -10.55 -6.67
C PHE A 184 7.77 -11.32 -5.42
N ARG A 185 9.06 -11.34 -5.07
CA ARG A 185 9.49 -11.85 -3.77
C ARG A 185 9.34 -10.76 -2.72
N VAL A 186 8.82 -11.12 -1.55
CA VAL A 186 8.53 -10.17 -0.46
C VAL A 186 9.79 -9.42 -0.03
N ARG A 187 10.91 -10.13 0.14
CA ARG A 187 12.22 -9.52 0.45
C ARG A 187 12.58 -8.40 -0.53
N ASP A 188 12.55 -8.71 -1.83
CA ASP A 188 12.97 -7.79 -2.89
C ASP A 188 12.09 -6.53 -2.92
N MET A 189 10.79 -6.66 -2.63
CA MET A 189 9.88 -5.52 -2.50
C MET A 189 10.21 -4.62 -1.31
N VAL A 190 10.62 -5.21 -0.18
CA VAL A 190 11.00 -4.47 1.04
C VAL A 190 12.33 -3.76 0.85
N GLU A 191 13.32 -4.45 0.27
CA GLU A 191 14.62 -3.86 -0.07
C GLU A 191 14.48 -2.74 -1.12
N ALA A 192 13.60 -2.91 -2.12
CA ALA A 192 13.30 -1.87 -3.10
C ALA A 192 12.59 -0.64 -2.50
N ALA A 193 11.92 -0.80 -1.35
CA ALA A 193 11.37 0.32 -0.58
C ALA A 193 12.43 1.02 0.31
N GLY A 194 13.66 0.50 0.37
CA GLY A 194 14.77 1.04 1.15
C GLY A 194 14.88 0.48 2.58
N GLU A 195 14.15 -0.58 2.91
CA GLU A 195 14.04 -1.12 4.27
C GLU A 195 14.68 -2.50 4.43
N ASN A 196 15.02 -2.87 5.67
CA ASN A 196 15.43 -4.23 6.00
C ASN A 196 14.22 -5.09 6.38
N PHE A 197 14.09 -6.27 5.77
CA PHE A 197 12.99 -7.19 6.07
C PHE A 197 12.91 -7.56 7.55
N GLY A 198 14.03 -7.87 8.20
CA GLY A 198 14.05 -8.31 9.60
C GLY A 198 13.48 -7.26 10.55
N ASP A 199 13.89 -6.00 10.39
CA ASP A 199 13.45 -4.90 11.24
C ASP A 199 11.97 -4.55 11.01
N LEU A 200 11.56 -4.49 9.74
CA LEU A 200 10.18 -4.19 9.37
C LEU A 200 9.23 -5.33 9.78
N ALA A 201 9.66 -6.59 9.65
CA ALA A 201 8.87 -7.76 9.97
C ALA A 201 8.64 -7.94 11.49
N LEU A 202 9.51 -7.39 12.34
CA LEU A 202 9.33 -7.48 13.78
C LEU A 202 8.14 -6.64 14.26
N LEU A 203 8.09 -5.37 13.87
CA LEU A 203 7.07 -4.41 14.32
C LEU A 203 5.91 -4.25 13.34
N GLY A 204 6.07 -4.75 12.12
CA GLY A 204 5.17 -4.51 11.00
C GLY A 204 5.36 -3.14 10.35
N GLY A 205 4.77 -2.96 9.18
CA GLY A 205 4.80 -1.70 8.43
C GLY A 205 3.88 -1.72 7.22
N SER A 206 3.82 -0.61 6.49
CA SER A 206 3.08 -0.50 5.24
C SER A 206 3.98 -0.03 4.10
N ILE A 207 3.91 -0.72 2.96
CA ILE A 207 4.61 -0.42 1.73
C ILE A 207 3.58 -0.12 0.64
N ARG A 208 3.73 1.02 -0.02
CA ARG A 208 2.99 1.35 -1.22
C ARG A 208 3.68 0.75 -2.43
N VAL A 209 2.92 -0.01 -3.23
CA VAL A 209 3.32 -0.56 -4.52
C VAL A 209 2.64 0.27 -5.59
N LEU A 210 3.39 1.14 -6.26
CA LEU A 210 2.88 1.99 -7.33
C LEU A 210 3.16 1.34 -8.69
N ILE A 211 2.11 1.13 -9.48
CA ILE A 211 2.14 0.57 -10.83
C ILE A 211 1.77 1.67 -11.82
N GLU A 212 2.75 2.18 -12.56
CA GLU A 212 2.55 3.28 -13.51
C GLU A 212 2.51 2.78 -14.97
N TRP A 213 1.46 3.16 -15.68
CA TRP A 213 1.28 2.87 -17.10
C TRP A 213 1.38 4.15 -17.91
N ASN A 214 2.56 4.47 -18.45
CA ASN A 214 2.74 5.60 -19.35
C ASN A 214 2.87 5.11 -20.79
N CYS A 215 1.74 5.07 -21.51
CA CYS A 215 1.66 4.37 -22.79
C CYS A 215 1.50 5.34 -23.95
N ASN A 216 2.40 5.22 -24.93
CA ASN A 216 2.25 5.86 -26.22
C ASN A 216 1.59 4.88 -27.21
N LEU A 217 0.32 5.08 -27.51
CA LEU A 217 -0.48 4.22 -28.40
C LEU A 217 -0.22 4.46 -29.89
N ASP A 218 0.70 5.36 -30.23
CA ASP A 218 1.22 5.49 -31.59
C ASP A 218 2.25 4.40 -31.92
N HIS A 219 2.81 3.75 -30.88
CA HIS A 219 3.72 2.63 -31.02
C HIS A 219 3.00 1.29 -30.79
N ALA A 220 3.73 0.20 -30.99
CA ALA A 220 3.22 -1.14 -30.74
C ALA A 220 2.77 -1.30 -29.27
N ALA A 221 1.62 -1.96 -29.07
CA ALA A 221 1.06 -2.25 -27.76
C ALA A 221 2.00 -3.07 -26.83
N ALA A 222 3.05 -3.68 -27.37
CA ALA A 222 4.08 -4.38 -26.61
C ALA A 222 5.02 -3.44 -25.83
N GLN A 223 5.19 -2.20 -26.29
CA GLN A 223 6.05 -1.20 -25.64
C GLN A 223 5.38 -0.53 -24.43
N CYS A 224 4.06 -0.62 -24.33
CA CYS A 224 3.28 -0.21 -23.16
C CYS A 224 3.48 -1.27 -22.07
N GLN A 225 4.42 -1.01 -21.17
CA GLN A 225 4.78 -1.86 -20.03
C GLN A 225 4.60 -1.06 -18.73
N PRO A 226 4.19 -1.71 -17.63
CA PRO A 226 4.10 -1.06 -16.34
C PRO A 226 5.47 -0.79 -15.74
N GLN A 227 5.60 0.29 -14.99
CA GLN A 227 6.74 0.56 -14.13
C GLN A 227 6.31 0.39 -12.66
N TYR A 228 7.12 -0.32 -11.89
CA TYR A 228 6.86 -0.60 -10.49
C TYR A 228 7.78 0.23 -9.61
N SER A 229 7.21 0.88 -8.60
CA SER A 229 7.97 1.56 -7.55
C SER A 229 7.42 1.17 -6.17
N PHE A 230 8.33 1.10 -5.21
CA PHE A 230 8.05 0.66 -3.85
C PHE A 230 8.45 1.78 -2.90
N SER A 231 7.59 2.10 -1.93
CA SER A 231 7.89 3.14 -0.95
C SER A 231 7.28 2.80 0.40
N LEU A 232 8.06 2.98 1.47
CA LEU A 232 7.55 2.87 2.82
C LEU A 232 6.51 3.98 3.08
N GLN A 233 5.39 3.61 3.70
CA GLN A 233 4.33 4.54 4.10
C GLN A 233 4.28 4.70 5.62
N ASP A 234 4.40 3.61 6.36
CA ASP A 234 4.30 3.62 7.81
C ASP A 234 5.10 2.46 8.44
N THR A 235 5.48 2.64 9.70
CA THR A 235 6.17 1.65 10.52
C THR A 235 5.31 1.32 11.74
N ARG A 236 5.43 0.10 12.27
CA ARG A 236 4.64 -0.40 13.43
C ARG A 236 3.17 -0.71 13.16
N TYR A 237 2.87 -1.26 11.98
CA TYR A 237 1.51 -1.69 11.67
C TYR A 237 1.14 -3.01 12.35
N ASN A 238 0.05 -3.00 13.12
CA ASN A 238 -0.50 -4.19 13.78
C ASN A 238 -2.02 -4.11 13.91
N PHE A 239 -2.68 -5.27 14.02
CA PHE A 239 -4.10 -5.34 14.36
C PHE A 239 -4.43 -6.63 15.11
N ARG A 240 -5.64 -6.71 15.67
CA ARG A 240 -6.11 -7.90 16.40
C ARG A 240 -7.22 -8.60 15.65
N THR A 241 -7.19 -9.92 15.67
CA THR A 241 -8.26 -10.80 15.18
C THR A 241 -8.61 -11.83 16.25
N ALA A 242 -9.84 -12.36 16.19
CA ALA A 242 -10.33 -13.33 17.14
C ALA A 242 -11.06 -14.46 16.42
N SER A 243 -10.78 -15.70 16.82
CA SER A 243 -11.55 -16.88 16.41
C SER A 243 -12.30 -17.46 17.59
N TYR A 244 -13.59 -17.76 17.39
CA TYR A 244 -14.50 -18.22 18.44
C TYR A 244 -14.80 -19.71 18.29
N TYR A 245 -14.87 -20.43 19.39
CA TYR A 245 -15.19 -21.86 19.40
C TYR A 245 -15.85 -22.28 20.72
N TRP A 246 -16.57 -23.40 20.69
CA TRP A 246 -17.28 -23.92 21.86
C TRP A 246 -16.45 -25.03 22.54
N GLY A 247 -16.31 -24.94 23.85
CA GLY A 247 -15.71 -26.00 24.67
C GLY A 247 -16.67 -27.16 24.93
N SER A 248 -16.15 -28.24 25.52
CA SER A 248 -16.92 -29.45 25.87
C SER A 248 -18.11 -29.18 26.81
N GLN A 249 -18.02 -28.14 27.65
CA GLN A 249 -19.06 -27.74 28.59
C GLN A 249 -19.99 -26.63 28.05
N ARG A 250 -20.08 -26.44 26.71
CA ARG A 250 -20.84 -25.34 26.07
C ARG A 250 -20.44 -23.93 26.53
N GLN A 251 -19.23 -23.77 27.06
CA GLN A 251 -18.66 -22.46 27.32
C GLN A 251 -18.03 -21.90 26.03
N LEU A 252 -18.28 -20.63 25.74
CA LEU A 252 -17.72 -19.95 24.58
C LEU A 252 -16.28 -19.54 24.87
N TYR A 253 -15.37 -20.01 24.04
CA TYR A 253 -13.96 -19.65 24.06
C TYR A 253 -13.57 -18.85 22.82
N ARG A 254 -12.49 -18.09 22.95
CA ARG A 254 -11.89 -17.30 21.88
C ARG A 254 -10.37 -17.43 21.90
N ASN A 255 -9.78 -17.55 20.73
CA ASN A 255 -8.35 -17.32 20.54
C ASN A 255 -8.16 -15.92 19.96
N LEU A 256 -7.44 -15.07 20.70
CA LEU A 256 -7.06 -13.74 20.24
C LEU A 256 -5.66 -13.80 19.63
N LEU A 257 -5.52 -13.25 18.43
CA LEU A 257 -4.25 -13.06 17.77
C LEU A 257 -4.03 -11.57 17.55
N LYS A 258 -2.92 -11.05 18.08
CA LYS A 258 -2.40 -9.74 17.69
C LYS A 258 -1.33 -9.95 16.63
N LEU A 259 -1.62 -9.48 15.42
CA LEU A 259 -0.83 -9.72 14.23
C LEU A 259 0.03 -8.49 13.92
N TYR A 260 1.29 -8.73 13.60
CA TYR A 260 2.25 -7.77 13.09
C TYR A 260 2.71 -8.27 11.73
N GLY A 261 2.88 -7.35 10.79
CA GLY A 261 3.07 -7.75 9.41
C GLY A 261 3.27 -6.59 8.48
N ILE A 262 3.50 -6.93 7.22
CA ILE A 262 3.73 -5.99 6.14
C ILE A 262 2.43 -5.85 5.36
N ARG A 263 1.90 -4.64 5.34
CA ARG A 263 0.77 -4.26 4.50
C ARG A 263 1.30 -3.75 3.16
N PHE A 264 0.82 -4.30 2.06
CA PHE A 264 1.09 -3.81 0.72
C PHE A 264 -0.16 -3.09 0.19
N ASP A 265 -0.03 -1.79 -0.07
CA ASP A 265 -1.06 -0.96 -0.66
C ASP A 265 -0.75 -0.74 -2.15
N LEU A 266 -1.47 -1.43 -3.03
CA LEU A 266 -1.31 -1.36 -4.47
C LEU A 266 -2.08 -0.17 -5.04
N SER A 267 -1.35 0.75 -5.66
CA SER A 267 -1.90 1.90 -6.39
C SER A 267 -1.54 1.79 -7.86
N VAL A 268 -2.52 2.02 -8.74
CA VAL A 268 -2.31 1.96 -10.18
C VAL A 268 -2.62 3.31 -10.79
N HIS A 269 -1.65 3.88 -11.49
CA HIS A 269 -1.81 5.10 -12.26
C HIS A 269 -1.54 4.80 -13.72
N GLY A 270 -2.26 5.47 -14.61
CA GLY A 270 -2.05 5.26 -16.03
C GLY A 270 -2.43 6.46 -16.86
N GLN A 271 -1.63 6.70 -17.88
CA GLN A 271 -1.84 7.70 -18.90
C GLN A 271 -1.55 7.08 -20.26
N ALA A 272 -2.50 7.19 -21.17
CA ALA A 272 -2.32 6.82 -22.56
C ALA A 272 -2.40 8.07 -23.45
N GLY A 273 -1.52 8.14 -24.45
CA GLY A 273 -1.56 9.14 -25.51
C GLY A 273 -1.72 8.48 -26.87
N LYS A 274 -2.60 9.01 -27.72
CA LYS A 274 -2.76 8.58 -29.11
C LYS A 274 -2.86 9.79 -30.03
N PHE A 275 -2.28 9.71 -31.21
CA PHE A 275 -2.38 10.74 -32.24
C PHE A 275 -3.84 11.09 -32.53
N SER A 276 -4.13 12.39 -32.55
CA SER A 276 -5.45 12.92 -32.92
C SER A 276 -5.28 14.24 -33.67
N ILE A 277 -6.08 14.41 -34.72
CA ILE A 277 -5.97 15.58 -35.60
C ILE A 277 -6.37 16.88 -34.89
N VAL A 278 -7.34 16.82 -33.97
CA VAL A 278 -7.87 17.98 -33.26
C VAL A 278 -6.80 18.66 -32.40
N PRO A 279 -6.14 18.00 -31.43
CA PRO A 279 -5.08 18.63 -30.64
C PRO A 279 -3.85 19.02 -31.47
N THR A 280 -3.60 18.31 -32.57
CA THR A 280 -2.56 18.68 -33.55
C THR A 280 -2.87 20.02 -34.21
N ALA A 281 -4.08 20.20 -34.75
CA ALA A 281 -4.50 21.44 -35.40
C ALA A 281 -4.54 22.61 -34.41
N VAL A 282 -5.02 22.40 -33.18
CA VAL A 282 -5.00 23.42 -32.11
C VAL A 282 -3.56 23.80 -31.74
N SER A 283 -2.67 22.83 -31.55
CA SER A 283 -1.26 23.10 -31.26
C SER A 283 -0.56 23.84 -32.40
N PHE A 284 -0.91 23.53 -33.65
CA PHE A 284 -0.37 24.22 -34.82
C PHE A 284 -0.91 25.65 -34.94
N GLY A 285 -2.22 25.85 -34.80
CA GLY A 285 -2.85 27.16 -34.85
C GLY A 285 -2.37 28.10 -33.74
N THR A 286 -2.23 27.58 -32.51
CA THR A 286 -1.65 28.36 -31.40
C THR A 286 -0.18 28.71 -31.64
N SER A 287 0.60 27.82 -32.26
CA SER A 287 1.98 28.12 -32.65
C SER A 287 2.04 29.23 -33.71
N ILE A 288 1.12 29.24 -34.69
CA ILE A 288 1.03 30.32 -35.69
C ILE A 288 0.65 31.64 -35.03
N ALA A 289 -0.36 31.63 -34.15
CA ALA A 289 -0.78 32.83 -33.42
C ALA A 289 0.37 33.45 -32.61
N PHE A 290 1.25 32.62 -32.05
CA PHE A 290 2.41 33.09 -31.29
C PHE A 290 3.43 33.87 -32.14
N PHE A 291 3.56 33.61 -33.45
CA PHE A 291 4.41 34.43 -34.32
C PHE A 291 3.95 35.89 -34.40
N GLY A 292 2.65 36.17 -34.21
CA GLY A 292 2.14 37.54 -34.15
C GLY A 292 2.62 38.32 -32.91
N ALA A 293 2.99 37.65 -31.82
CA ALA A 293 3.60 38.32 -30.69
C ALA A 293 4.99 38.87 -31.03
N ALA A 294 5.75 38.17 -31.89
CA ALA A 294 7.05 38.62 -32.34
C ALA A 294 6.95 39.92 -33.15
N THR A 295 5.95 40.05 -34.03
CA THR A 295 5.76 41.29 -34.80
C THR A 295 5.40 42.47 -33.90
N MET A 296 4.58 42.26 -32.86
CA MET A 296 4.30 43.32 -31.89
C MET A 296 5.54 43.76 -31.10
N VAL A 297 6.39 42.82 -30.70
CA VAL A 297 7.65 43.14 -30.01
C VAL A 297 8.61 43.87 -30.96
N CYS A 298 8.75 43.41 -32.20
CA CYS A 298 9.56 44.08 -33.21
C CYS A 298 9.06 45.50 -33.49
N ASP A 299 7.74 45.69 -33.60
CA ASP A 299 7.12 47.00 -33.77
C ASP A 299 7.42 47.92 -32.58
N LEU A 300 7.33 47.40 -31.34
CA LEU A 300 7.63 48.18 -30.14
C LEU A 300 9.11 48.62 -30.11
N VAL A 301 10.03 47.72 -30.48
CA VAL A 301 11.45 48.05 -30.56
C VAL A 301 11.73 49.08 -31.67
N LEU A 302 11.22 48.86 -32.88
CA LEU A 302 11.47 49.74 -34.02
C LEU A 302 10.84 51.13 -33.88
N LEU A 303 9.65 51.22 -33.29
CA LEU A 303 8.92 52.48 -33.17
C LEU A 303 9.31 53.32 -31.95
N TYR A 304 9.87 52.71 -30.90
CA TYR A 304 10.12 53.43 -29.64
C TYR A 304 11.55 53.34 -29.11
N LEU A 305 12.36 52.35 -29.52
CA LEU A 305 13.71 52.13 -28.97
C LEU A 305 14.82 52.31 -30.01
N ASP A 306 14.51 52.29 -31.31
CA ASP A 306 15.50 52.47 -32.38
C ASP A 306 15.90 53.94 -32.58
N ALA A 307 17.16 54.18 -32.96
CA ALA A 307 17.68 55.52 -33.19
C ALA A 307 17.00 56.27 -34.36
N LYS A 308 16.36 55.53 -35.28
CA LYS A 308 15.59 56.09 -36.41
C LYS A 308 14.07 55.94 -36.23
N ALA A 309 13.60 55.78 -34.99
CA ALA A 309 12.18 55.63 -34.66
C ALA A 309 11.26 56.64 -35.37
N ASP A 310 11.63 57.92 -35.41
CA ASP A 310 10.83 58.98 -36.05
C ASP A 310 10.56 58.74 -37.54
N LEU A 311 11.49 58.10 -38.26
CA LEU A 311 11.32 57.74 -39.68
C LEU A 311 10.31 56.59 -39.81
N TYR A 312 10.46 55.53 -39.00
CA TYR A 312 9.58 54.36 -39.03
C TYR A 312 8.16 54.72 -38.60
N TRP A 313 7.99 55.66 -37.66
CA TRP A 313 6.69 56.11 -37.21
C TRP A 313 5.91 56.84 -38.33
N LYS A 314 6.58 57.75 -39.06
CA LYS A 314 5.99 58.50 -40.17
C LYS A 314 5.59 57.63 -41.37
N GLU A 315 6.38 56.59 -41.68
CA GLU A 315 6.07 55.66 -42.77
C GLU A 315 4.96 54.66 -42.39
N LYS A 316 4.79 54.37 -41.10
CA LYS A 316 3.79 53.39 -40.64
C LYS A 316 2.42 54.01 -40.40
N PHE A 317 2.36 55.25 -39.93
CA PHE A 317 1.11 55.94 -39.61
C PHE A 317 0.91 57.11 -40.58
N GLU A 318 -0.10 57.01 -41.46
CA GLU A 318 -0.62 58.16 -42.20
C GLU A 318 -1.67 58.87 -41.33
N GLU A 319 -1.51 60.18 -41.14
CA GLU A 319 -2.48 61.06 -40.47
C GLU A 319 -3.61 61.51 -41.41
#